data_AF-A0A8T3VNH9-F1
#
_entry.id   AF-A0A8T3VNH9-F1
#
_cell.length_a   1.000
_cell.length_b   1.000
_cell.length_c   1.000
_cell.angle_alpha   90.00
_cell.angle_beta   90.00
_cell.angle_gamma   90.00
#
_symmetry.space_group_name_H-M   'P 1'
#
loop_
_entity.id
_entity.type
_entity.pdbx_description
1 polymer ?
#
loop_
_entity_poly.entity_id
_entity_poly.type
_entity_poly.pdbx_seq_one_letter_code
_entity_poly.pdbx_strand_id
1 'polypeptide(L)'
;MERNSIRDVDNDKNNLIPIYNVLKFNFSDEEKLILEELRENLIDLAISEKMSSFNEELILKDILRFLENRLQNRFDYDYKENLARNMLKELIGYGEISSLIDDDDLEEIMVIGVNKPVFVYHRKYGMMETDLFFEDEEKITNIIDSIARETNRRIDQQSPILDARLSNGSRVNATIPPLSANGPTITIRKFKKDPLTIVDLIRYNTLNSEMASFLWLCVDGLGVKPANIIVSGGTSSGKTTLLNALSIFINPMERIITIEDTLELQIPHNHIIRMEARTVNIENQGEITIEDLVKNSLRQRPDRIIVGEVRGKEAITLFTALNTGHSGFGTLHANNSRETITRLTNAPMNVPKIMISSIDFIIMEKRIYRSDGILYRRITEIAEVTGMEEGTIQLSKLFQWDSERDEFKNMTIVSKTLEEMANLKGVHISKLIDEWKRRQVVLNYLVKNNISSQKDISLILETYYINPDYVLNKIYV
;
A
#
# COMPACT_ATOMS: atom_id res chain seq x y z
N MET A 1 2.08 16.47 23.84
CA MET A 1 2.06 15.98 22.45
C MET A 1 0.65 15.52 22.15
N GLU A 2 -0.22 16.48 21.86
CA GLU A 2 -1.61 16.23 21.51
C GLU A 2 -1.66 15.47 20.18
N ARG A 3 -2.40 14.36 20.17
CA ARG A 3 -2.77 13.70 18.92
C ARG A 3 -3.58 14.72 18.13
N ASN A 4 -3.12 15.05 16.91
CA ASN A 4 -3.79 15.93 15.95
C ASN A 4 -5.16 15.34 15.57
N SER A 5 -6.13 15.46 16.47
CA SER A 5 -7.47 14.94 16.32
C SER A 5 -8.30 15.91 15.50
N ILE A 6 -8.69 15.47 14.30
CA ILE A 6 -9.86 15.96 13.54
C ILE A 6 -9.78 17.47 13.23
N ARG A 7 -9.17 17.82 12.10
CA ARG A 7 -9.29 19.15 11.50
C ARG A 7 -10.72 19.30 10.97
N ASP A 8 -11.42 20.37 11.36
CA ASP A 8 -12.86 20.57 11.15
C ASP A 8 -13.29 20.20 9.72
N VAL A 9 -14.07 19.12 9.59
CA VAL A 9 -14.78 18.77 8.36
C VAL A 9 -16.09 19.52 8.41
N ASP A 10 -16.18 20.62 7.67
CA ASP A 10 -17.42 21.36 7.56
C ASP A 10 -18.34 20.63 6.57
N ASN A 11 -19.27 19.85 7.12
CA ASN A 11 -20.37 19.27 6.34
C ASN A 11 -21.44 20.34 6.17
N ASP A 12 -21.12 21.40 5.42
CA ASP A 12 -22.12 22.39 5.06
C ASP A 12 -23.18 21.69 4.18
N LYS A 13 -24.45 21.74 4.60
CA LYS A 13 -25.55 20.96 3.99
C LYS A 13 -25.82 21.33 2.52
N ASN A 14 -25.18 22.39 2.02
CA ASN A 14 -25.31 22.88 0.65
C ASN A 14 -24.17 22.47 -0.29
N ASN A 15 -23.08 21.88 0.21
CA ASN A 15 -21.96 21.44 -0.63
C ASN A 15 -21.91 19.92 -0.75
N LEU A 16 -21.92 19.42 -2.00
CA LEU A 16 -21.84 17.99 -2.30
C LEU A 16 -20.46 17.40 -1.94
N ILE A 17 -19.41 18.22 -1.99
CA ILE A 17 -18.03 17.85 -1.68
C ILE A 17 -17.66 18.50 -0.34
N PRO A 18 -17.29 17.73 0.69
CA PRO A 18 -16.87 18.29 1.98
C PRO A 18 -15.57 19.10 1.87
N ILE A 19 -15.41 20.07 2.78
CA ILE A 19 -14.21 20.91 2.85
C ILE A 19 -13.20 20.31 3.84
N TYR A 20 -11.94 20.23 3.43
CA TYR A 20 -10.78 19.88 4.24
C TYR A 20 -9.97 21.15 4.52
N ASN A 21 -9.91 21.57 5.78
CA ASN A 21 -9.16 22.76 6.18
C ASN A 21 -7.66 22.46 6.34
N VAL A 22 -6.83 23.07 5.50
CA VAL A 22 -5.37 22.92 5.52
C VAL A 22 -4.79 23.72 6.67
N LEU A 23 -3.93 23.09 7.49
CA LEU A 23 -3.12 23.84 8.44
C LEU A 23 -2.10 24.68 7.67
N LYS A 24 -2.32 26.00 7.70
CA LYS A 24 -1.40 27.01 7.18
C LYS A 24 -0.49 27.49 8.30
N PHE A 25 0.81 27.58 7.99
CA PHE A 25 1.73 28.32 8.86
C PHE A 25 1.43 29.81 8.68
N ASN A 26 0.87 30.44 9.71
CA ASN A 26 0.58 31.87 9.67
C ASN A 26 1.85 32.65 9.97
N PHE A 27 2.62 32.95 8.93
CA PHE A 27 3.72 33.91 8.99
C PHE A 27 3.17 35.35 8.89
N SER A 28 3.64 36.22 9.78
CA SER A 28 3.48 37.67 9.64
C SER A 28 4.20 38.18 8.39
N ASP A 29 3.89 39.40 7.95
CA ASP A 29 4.54 39.98 6.77
C ASP A 29 6.07 40.13 6.94
N GLU A 30 6.53 40.40 8.18
CA GLU A 30 7.97 40.41 8.53
C GLU A 30 8.60 39.02 8.40
N GLU A 31 7.90 37.97 8.85
CA GLU A 31 8.38 36.58 8.76
C GLU A 31 8.38 36.06 7.33
N LYS A 32 7.42 36.48 6.49
CA LYS A 32 7.41 36.15 5.05
C LYS A 32 8.62 36.74 4.33
N LEU A 33 8.97 37.99 4.61
CA LEU A 33 10.18 38.63 4.08
C LEU A 33 11.44 37.88 4.51
N ILE A 34 11.52 37.48 5.79
CA ILE A 34 12.63 36.67 6.31
C ILE A 34 12.71 35.31 5.61
N LEU A 35 11.57 34.68 5.37
CA LEU A 35 11.49 33.38 4.68
C LEU A 35 11.98 33.50 3.23
N GLU A 36 11.62 34.56 2.50
CA GLU A 36 12.13 34.81 1.15
C GLU A 36 13.65 35.04 1.13
N GLU A 37 14.17 35.83 2.07
CA GLU A 37 15.61 36.07 2.24
C GLU A 37 16.36 34.75 2.54
N LEU A 38 15.80 33.89 3.39
CA LEU A 38 16.35 32.55 3.65
C LEU A 38 16.32 31.66 2.40
N ARG A 39 15.28 31.76 1.57
CA ARG A 39 15.11 30.98 0.35
C ARG A 39 16.19 31.29 -0.67
N GLU A 40 16.48 32.58 -0.89
CA GLU A 40 17.56 33.00 -1.80
C GLU A 40 18.92 32.48 -1.32
N ASN A 41 19.22 32.64 -0.03
CA ASN A 41 20.48 32.16 0.57
C ASN A 41 20.64 30.62 0.48
N LEU A 42 19.55 29.86 0.63
CA LEU A 42 19.56 28.40 0.50
C LEU A 42 19.71 27.94 -0.95
N ILE A 43 19.14 28.66 -1.91
CA ILE A 43 19.32 28.37 -3.34
C ILE A 43 20.79 28.53 -3.72
N ASP A 44 21.44 29.60 -3.26
CA ASP A 44 22.88 29.83 -3.51
C ASP A 44 23.76 28.73 -2.91
N LEU A 45 23.45 28.28 -1.69
CA LEU A 45 24.11 27.15 -1.04
C LEU A 45 23.91 25.84 -1.81
N ALA A 46 22.68 25.55 -2.23
CA ALA A 46 22.32 24.33 -2.96
C ALA A 46 22.94 24.25 -4.38
N ILE A 47 23.18 25.41 -5.02
CA ILE A 47 23.88 25.49 -6.31
C ILE A 47 25.39 25.22 -6.15
N SER A 48 25.96 25.54 -4.98
CA SER A 48 27.40 25.47 -4.72
C SER A 48 27.91 24.08 -4.29
N GLU A 49 27.10 23.29 -3.58
CA GLU A 49 27.47 21.95 -3.13
C GLU A 49 26.76 20.86 -3.97
N LYS A 50 27.49 19.81 -4.37
CA LYS A 50 26.88 18.56 -4.87
C LYS A 50 26.16 17.87 -3.70
N MET A 51 24.94 18.32 -3.42
CA MET A 51 24.10 17.89 -2.30
C MET A 51 23.79 16.40 -2.37
N SER A 52 24.47 15.61 -1.53
CA SER A 52 24.24 14.17 -1.41
C SER A 52 23.79 13.73 -0.01
N SER A 53 23.59 14.68 0.92
CA SER A 53 22.86 14.41 2.17
C SER A 53 22.32 15.71 2.77
N PHE A 54 21.01 15.92 2.65
CA PHE A 54 20.29 16.94 3.43
C PHE A 54 20.34 16.54 4.90
N ASN A 55 21.12 17.25 5.72
CA ASN A 55 21.02 17.11 7.18
C ASN A 55 20.10 18.22 7.70
N GLU A 56 18.82 17.88 7.86
CA GLU A 56 17.79 18.80 8.37
C GLU A 56 18.20 19.45 9.70
N GLU A 57 18.96 18.75 10.54
CA GLU A 57 19.39 19.26 11.84
C GLU A 57 20.44 20.37 11.70
N LEU A 58 21.30 20.30 10.67
CA LEU A 58 22.27 21.35 10.36
C LEU A 58 21.56 22.59 9.82
N ILE A 59 20.64 22.41 8.87
CA ILE A 59 19.90 23.54 8.27
C ILE A 59 19.00 24.20 9.31
N LEU A 60 18.35 23.42 10.18
CA LEU A 60 17.56 23.96 11.29
C LEU A 60 18.42 24.85 12.18
N LYS A 61 19.64 24.42 12.53
CA LYS A 61 20.58 25.21 13.35
C LYS A 61 21.00 26.51 12.65
N ASP A 62 21.20 26.48 11.34
CA ASP A 62 21.58 27.67 10.57
C ASP A 62 20.42 28.66 10.42
N ILE A 63 19.20 28.17 10.18
CA ILE A 63 17.98 29.01 10.22
C ILE A 63 17.80 29.62 11.62
N LEU A 64 17.99 28.84 12.68
CA LEU A 64 17.89 29.33 14.06
C LEU A 64 18.90 30.46 14.32
N ARG A 65 20.15 30.30 13.91
CA ARG A 65 21.19 31.35 14.03
C ARG A 65 20.84 32.59 13.22
N PHE A 66 20.31 32.42 12.01
CA PHE A 66 19.84 33.52 11.18
C PHE A 66 18.73 34.30 11.90
N LEU A 67 17.74 33.60 12.45
CA LEU A 67 16.65 34.20 13.21
C LEU A 67 17.12 34.85 14.51
N GLU A 68 18.08 34.27 15.22
CA GLU A 68 18.69 34.87 16.41
C GLU A 68 19.33 36.23 16.09
N ASN A 69 20.05 36.33 14.97
CA ASN A 69 20.66 37.58 14.54
C ASN A 69 19.62 38.62 14.09
N ARG A 70 18.58 38.19 13.37
CA ARG A 70 17.58 39.08 12.78
C ARG A 70 16.55 39.58 13.78
N LEU A 71 16.02 38.68 14.62
CA LEU A 71 14.96 38.95 15.58
C LEU A 71 15.51 39.38 16.96
N GLN A 72 16.80 39.18 17.23
CA GLN A 72 17.50 39.59 18.46
C GLN A 72 16.67 39.27 19.72
N ASN A 73 16.53 40.19 20.68
CA ASN A 73 15.80 39.96 21.94
C ASN A 73 14.28 40.20 21.83
N ARG A 74 13.72 40.38 20.63
CA ARG A 74 12.28 40.67 20.46
C ARG A 74 11.38 39.48 20.80
N PHE A 75 11.90 38.26 20.65
CA PHE A 75 11.19 37.01 20.92
C PHE A 75 12.10 36.06 21.72
N ASP A 76 11.48 35.17 22.50
CA ASP A 76 12.19 34.13 23.25
C ASP A 76 12.76 33.05 22.31
N TYR A 77 13.57 32.16 22.88
CA TYR A 77 14.20 31.08 22.13
C TYR A 77 13.16 30.08 21.61
N ASP A 78 12.15 29.75 22.41
CA ASP A 78 11.10 28.79 22.05
C ASP A 78 10.31 29.26 20.81
N TYR A 79 9.98 30.54 20.73
CA TYR A 79 9.35 31.14 19.56
C TYR A 79 10.23 31.01 18.31
N LYS A 80 11.50 31.39 18.42
CA LYS A 80 12.44 31.33 17.27
C LYS A 80 12.71 29.91 16.84
N GLU A 81 12.79 28.96 17.77
CA GLU A 81 12.94 27.55 17.46
C GLU A 81 11.70 27.02 16.71
N ASN A 82 10.49 27.38 17.16
CA ASN A 82 9.26 27.00 16.48
C ASN A 82 9.16 27.66 15.09
N LEU A 83 9.50 28.94 14.98
CA LEU A 83 9.58 29.66 13.71
C LEU A 83 10.59 29.02 12.76
N ALA A 84 11.78 28.67 13.26
CA ALA A 84 12.82 27.99 12.49
C ALA A 84 12.32 26.63 11.98
N ARG A 85 11.61 25.85 12.81
CA ARG A 85 11.01 24.57 12.40
C ARG A 85 9.95 24.76 11.33
N ASN A 86 9.10 25.78 11.45
CA ASN A 86 8.07 26.09 10.45
C ASN A 86 8.69 26.58 9.14
N MET A 87 9.69 27.47 9.20
CA MET A 87 10.44 27.94 8.03
C MET A 87 11.24 26.80 7.37
N LEU A 88 11.88 25.93 8.14
CA LEU A 88 12.57 24.74 7.61
C LEU A 88 11.60 23.86 6.82
N LYS A 89 10.40 23.61 7.35
CA LYS A 89 9.36 22.85 6.66
C LYS A 89 8.91 23.53 5.37
N GLU A 90 8.80 24.85 5.37
CA GLU A 90 8.43 25.63 4.19
C GLU A 90 9.55 25.67 3.12
N LEU A 91 10.83 25.69 3.56
CA LEU A 91 12.01 25.80 2.70
C LEU A 91 12.50 24.47 2.13
N ILE A 92 12.51 23.40 2.94
CA ILE A 92 12.98 22.06 2.55
C ILE A 92 11.82 21.16 2.11
N GLY A 93 10.62 21.39 2.64
CA GLY A 93 9.44 20.62 2.28
C GLY A 93 8.91 20.95 0.89
N TYR A 94 7.65 20.60 0.68
CA TYR A 94 6.95 20.80 -0.58
C TYR A 94 6.09 22.08 -0.53
N GLY A 95 6.55 23.10 0.21
CA GLY A 95 5.80 24.34 0.46
C GLY A 95 4.43 24.09 1.10
N GLU A 96 3.41 24.79 0.60
CA GLU A 96 2.04 24.80 1.16
C GLU A 96 1.36 23.41 1.20
N ILE A 97 1.80 22.43 0.39
CA ILE A 97 1.25 21.05 0.42
C ILE A 97 1.93 20.13 1.45
N SER A 98 2.98 20.58 2.13
CA SER A 98 3.72 19.76 3.10
C SER A 98 2.83 19.23 4.22
N SER A 99 1.91 20.06 4.73
CA SER A 99 0.98 19.66 5.81
C SER A 99 -0.04 18.61 5.37
N LEU A 100 -0.31 18.50 4.05
CA LEU A 100 -1.14 17.45 3.46
C LEU A 100 -0.32 16.16 3.28
N ILE A 101 0.95 16.28 2.89
CA ILE A 101 1.88 15.14 2.74
C ILE A 101 2.18 14.49 4.10
N ASP A 102 2.18 15.25 5.18
CA ASP A 102 2.38 14.73 6.55
C ASP A 102 1.12 14.06 7.14
N ASP A 103 -0.08 14.32 6.59
CA ASP A 103 -1.34 13.81 7.16
C ASP A 103 -1.68 12.37 6.72
N ASP A 104 -1.39 11.38 7.57
CA ASP A 104 -1.65 9.96 7.30
C ASP A 104 -3.12 9.60 6.99
N ASP A 105 -4.09 10.46 7.36
CA ASP A 105 -5.51 10.27 7.03
C ASP A 105 -5.83 10.59 5.56
N LEU A 106 -4.92 11.25 4.85
CA LEU A 106 -5.01 11.49 3.40
C LEU A 106 -4.35 10.35 2.61
N GLU A 107 -5.03 9.92 1.56
CA GLU A 107 -4.56 8.90 0.61
C GLU A 107 -4.02 9.53 -0.67
N GLU A 108 -4.65 10.59 -1.16
CA GLU A 108 -4.26 11.28 -2.38
C GLU A 108 -4.35 12.80 -2.22
N ILE A 109 -3.43 13.53 -2.87
CA ILE A 109 -3.39 14.99 -2.96
C ILE A 109 -3.31 15.35 -4.43
N MET A 110 -4.17 16.26 -4.90
CA MET A 110 -4.35 16.60 -6.31
C MET A 110 -4.35 18.12 -6.51
N VAL A 111 -3.24 18.63 -7.03
CA VAL A 111 -3.11 20.02 -7.52
C VAL A 111 -3.48 20.04 -9.00
N ILE A 112 -4.56 20.74 -9.35
CA ILE A 112 -5.18 20.68 -10.69
C ILE A 112 -4.99 21.96 -11.53
N GLY A 113 -4.01 22.78 -11.16
CA GLY A 113 -3.65 24.04 -11.82
C GLY A 113 -3.85 25.27 -10.92
N VAL A 114 -3.65 26.44 -11.51
CA VAL A 114 -3.80 27.73 -10.83
C VAL A 114 -5.27 28.14 -10.67
N ASN A 115 -5.56 28.97 -9.66
CA ASN A 115 -6.88 29.50 -9.34
C ASN A 115 -7.95 28.41 -9.17
N LYS A 116 -7.52 27.23 -8.73
CA LYS A 116 -8.39 26.08 -8.45
C LYS A 116 -8.02 25.50 -7.09
N PRO A 117 -9.00 25.00 -6.34
CA PRO A 117 -8.73 24.35 -5.07
C PRO A 117 -7.91 23.08 -5.29
N VAL A 118 -7.03 22.80 -4.33
CA VAL A 118 -6.38 21.49 -4.22
C VAL A 118 -7.44 20.49 -3.72
N PHE A 119 -7.50 19.33 -4.35
CA PHE A 119 -8.37 18.24 -3.93
C PHE A 119 -7.58 17.21 -3.11
N VAL A 120 -8.24 16.58 -2.14
CA VAL A 120 -7.66 15.47 -1.39
C VAL A 120 -8.64 14.31 -1.31
N TYR A 121 -8.10 13.10 -1.26
CA TYR A 121 -8.90 11.91 -0.94
C TYR A 121 -8.62 11.50 0.51
N HIS A 122 -9.57 11.77 1.40
CA HIS A 122 -9.49 11.39 2.80
C HIS A 122 -9.96 9.93 2.98
N ARG A 123 -9.19 9.12 3.72
CA ARG A 123 -9.46 7.68 3.89
C ARG A 123 -10.86 7.37 4.44
N LYS A 124 -11.36 8.25 5.31
CA LYS A 124 -12.71 8.18 5.92
C LYS A 124 -13.81 8.90 5.12
N TYR A 125 -13.54 10.09 4.60
CA TYR A 125 -14.59 10.99 4.05
C TYR A 125 -14.63 10.99 2.52
N GLY A 126 -13.70 10.30 1.85
CA GLY A 126 -13.64 10.26 0.39
C GLY A 126 -13.05 11.54 -0.20
N MET A 127 -13.55 11.92 -1.37
CA MET A 127 -13.10 13.12 -2.09
C MET A 127 -13.51 14.39 -1.32
N MET A 128 -12.56 15.29 -1.11
CA MET A 128 -12.76 16.56 -0.42
C MET A 128 -12.06 17.70 -1.18
N GLU A 129 -12.63 18.89 -1.09
CA GLU A 129 -12.03 20.13 -1.55
C GLU A 129 -11.25 20.77 -0.41
N THR A 130 -10.10 21.38 -0.66
CA THR A 130 -9.34 22.10 0.38
C THR A 130 -9.53 23.61 0.26
N ASP A 131 -9.26 24.35 1.35
CA ASP A 131 -9.17 25.82 1.33
C ASP A 131 -7.82 26.35 0.78
N LEU A 132 -7.04 25.49 0.13
CA LEU A 132 -5.75 25.78 -0.49
C LEU A 132 -5.91 25.89 -2.01
N PHE A 133 -5.41 26.98 -2.59
CA PHE A 133 -5.29 27.16 -4.04
C PHE A 133 -4.05 28.00 -4.36
N PHE A 134 -3.51 27.81 -5.56
CA PHE A 134 -2.34 28.55 -6.02
C PHE A 134 -2.76 29.63 -7.00
N GLU A 135 -2.45 30.89 -6.70
CA GLU A 135 -2.68 32.02 -7.63
C GLU A 135 -1.62 32.10 -8.73
N ASP A 136 -0.41 31.60 -8.43
CA ASP A 136 0.77 31.69 -9.27
C ASP A 136 1.24 30.30 -9.71
N GLU A 137 1.50 30.19 -11.02
CA GLU A 137 2.07 28.99 -11.65
C GLU A 137 3.49 28.71 -11.15
N GLU A 138 4.26 29.74 -10.81
CA GLU A 138 5.63 29.62 -10.33
C GLU A 138 5.67 28.85 -8.99
N LYS A 139 4.68 29.04 -8.11
CA LYS A 139 4.58 28.28 -6.85
C LYS A 139 4.45 26.77 -7.09
N ILE A 140 3.58 26.37 -8.02
CA ILE A 140 3.39 24.94 -8.34
C ILE A 140 4.66 24.39 -9.01
N THR A 141 5.25 25.15 -9.92
CA THR A 141 6.49 24.78 -10.63
C THR A 141 7.65 24.60 -9.65
N ASN A 142 7.79 25.47 -8.65
CA ASN A 142 8.81 25.34 -7.61
C ASN A 142 8.65 24.05 -6.79
N ILE A 143 7.41 23.65 -6.48
CA ILE A 143 7.15 22.36 -5.81
C ILE A 143 7.58 21.20 -6.70
N ILE A 144 7.21 21.25 -7.99
CA ILE A 144 7.59 20.23 -8.98
C ILE A 144 9.11 20.13 -9.11
N ASP A 145 9.81 21.27 -9.16
CA ASP A 145 11.27 21.32 -9.25
C ASP A 145 11.94 20.76 -8.00
N SER A 146 11.41 21.05 -6.80
CA SER A 146 11.90 20.45 -5.56
C SER A 146 11.77 18.92 -5.59
N ILE A 147 10.62 18.39 -6.03
CA ILE A 147 10.39 16.94 -6.18
C ILE A 147 11.35 16.35 -7.23
N ALA A 148 11.54 17.01 -8.36
CA ALA A 148 12.45 16.58 -9.40
C ALA A 148 13.89 16.51 -8.90
N ARG A 149 14.35 17.52 -8.14
CA ARG A 149 15.69 17.55 -7.52
C ARG A 149 15.87 16.44 -6.48
N GLU A 150 14.93 16.26 -5.56
CA GLU A 150 14.97 15.21 -4.54
C GLU A 150 15.08 13.81 -5.17
N THR A 151 14.32 13.59 -6.25
CA THR A 151 14.23 12.28 -6.91
C THR A 151 15.24 12.09 -8.03
N ASN A 152 16.14 13.07 -8.25
CA ASN A 152 17.12 13.11 -9.32
C ASN A 152 16.49 12.86 -10.71
N ARG A 153 15.34 13.48 -10.93
CA ARG A 153 14.57 13.49 -12.19
C ARG A 153 14.60 14.90 -12.78
N ARG A 154 14.17 15.01 -14.03
CA ARG A 154 14.09 16.28 -14.76
C ARG A 154 12.71 16.43 -15.36
N ILE A 155 12.17 17.64 -15.31
CA ILE A 155 10.92 18.04 -15.95
C ILE A 155 11.13 19.40 -16.59
N ASP A 156 10.82 19.50 -17.88
CA ASP A 156 10.94 20.73 -18.67
C ASP A 156 10.08 20.63 -19.93
N GLN A 157 10.15 21.64 -20.81
CA GLN A 157 9.32 21.66 -22.03
C GLN A 157 9.60 20.50 -23.00
N GLN A 158 10.78 19.86 -22.94
CA GLN A 158 11.09 18.69 -23.77
C GLN A 158 10.58 17.40 -23.10
N SER A 159 10.53 17.36 -21.77
CA SER A 159 10.01 16.25 -20.97
C SER A 159 8.99 16.77 -19.95
N PRO A 160 7.75 17.08 -20.37
CA PRO A 160 6.75 17.76 -19.53
C PRO A 160 6.02 16.85 -18.54
N ILE A 161 6.55 15.64 -18.29
CA ILE A 161 5.98 14.62 -17.40
C ILE A 161 7.06 14.21 -16.40
N LEU A 162 6.67 14.16 -15.12
CA LEU A 162 7.47 13.67 -14.02
C LEU A 162 6.74 12.51 -13.36
N ASP A 163 7.37 11.33 -13.35
CA ASP A 163 6.98 10.20 -12.51
C ASP A 163 8.09 9.92 -11.52
N ALA A 164 7.78 10.05 -10.23
CA ALA A 164 8.78 10.08 -9.17
C ALA A 164 8.28 9.42 -7.87
N ARG A 165 9.23 9.17 -6.97
CA ARG A 165 8.96 8.59 -5.65
C ARG A 165 9.69 9.39 -4.59
N LEU A 166 8.94 9.96 -3.65
CA LEU A 166 9.48 10.75 -2.54
C LEU A 166 10.22 9.87 -1.54
N SER A 167 11.07 10.48 -0.71
CA SER A 167 11.78 9.84 0.39
C SER A 167 10.84 9.11 1.38
N ASN A 168 9.63 9.63 1.61
CA ASN A 168 8.60 8.97 2.43
C ASN A 168 7.91 7.79 1.72
N GLY A 169 8.31 7.48 0.49
CA GLY A 169 7.81 6.39 -0.33
C GLY A 169 6.64 6.76 -1.23
N SER A 170 5.97 7.91 -1.05
CA SER A 170 4.81 8.34 -1.85
C SER A 170 5.13 8.47 -3.33
N ARG A 171 4.16 8.13 -4.18
CA ARG A 171 4.28 8.29 -5.64
C ARG A 171 3.82 9.68 -6.04
N VAL A 172 4.57 10.31 -6.94
CA VAL A 172 4.21 11.60 -7.51
C VAL A 172 4.16 11.48 -9.03
N ASN A 173 3.04 11.93 -9.58
CA ASN A 173 2.95 12.29 -10.99
C ASN A 173 2.81 13.81 -11.08
N ALA A 174 3.58 14.46 -11.94
CA ALA A 174 3.41 15.88 -12.24
C ALA A 174 3.50 16.13 -13.74
N THR A 175 2.79 17.15 -14.20
CA THR A 175 2.84 17.61 -15.59
C THR A 175 2.90 19.13 -15.67
N ILE A 176 3.57 19.64 -16.70
CA ILE A 176 3.68 21.08 -16.97
C ILE A 176 3.17 21.42 -18.38
N PRO A 177 2.85 22.70 -18.69
CA PRO A 177 2.52 23.12 -20.04
C PRO A 177 3.60 22.78 -21.07
N PRO A 178 3.25 22.45 -22.33
CA PRO A 178 1.90 22.53 -22.92
C PRO A 178 1.02 21.29 -22.67
N LEU A 179 1.53 20.25 -22.00
CA LEU A 179 0.77 19.01 -21.78
C LEU A 179 -0.47 19.26 -20.90
N SER A 180 -0.31 20.08 -19.86
CA SER A 180 -1.39 20.54 -19.00
C SER A 180 -1.84 21.95 -19.40
N ALA A 181 -2.95 22.05 -20.13
CA ALA A 181 -3.41 23.32 -20.71
C ALA A 181 -3.78 24.40 -19.68
N ASN A 182 -4.08 24.02 -18.44
CA ASN A 182 -4.52 24.94 -17.37
C ASN A 182 -3.41 25.21 -16.32
N GLY A 183 -2.15 25.08 -16.72
CA GLY A 183 -0.99 25.21 -15.83
C GLY A 183 -0.52 23.86 -15.25
N PRO A 184 0.51 23.85 -14.40
CA PRO A 184 1.11 22.64 -13.86
C PRO A 184 0.17 21.86 -12.95
N THR A 185 0.31 20.54 -12.93
CA THR A 185 -0.48 19.65 -12.07
C THR A 185 0.41 18.70 -11.29
N ILE A 186 -0.06 18.29 -10.11
CA ILE A 186 0.62 17.35 -9.22
C ILE A 186 -0.41 16.38 -8.66
N THR A 187 -0.15 15.09 -8.74
CA THR A 187 -0.91 14.05 -8.04
C THR A 187 0.04 13.26 -7.16
N ILE A 188 -0.17 13.30 -5.85
CA ILE A 188 0.60 12.53 -4.86
C ILE A 188 -0.27 11.43 -4.31
N ARG A 189 0.14 10.18 -4.49
CA ARG A 189 -0.50 9.00 -3.88
C ARG A 189 0.35 8.51 -2.72
N LYS A 190 -0.24 8.57 -1.52
CA LYS A 190 0.43 8.32 -0.24
C LYS A 190 0.28 6.87 0.19
N PHE A 191 1.35 6.32 0.74
CA PHE A 191 1.30 5.03 1.42
C PHE A 191 0.82 5.21 2.85
N LYS A 192 -0.04 4.31 3.30
CA LYS A 192 -0.42 4.29 4.71
C LYS A 192 0.78 3.79 5.52
N LYS A 193 1.19 4.56 6.53
CA LYS A 193 2.31 4.20 7.41
C LYS A 193 2.07 2.88 8.14
N ASP A 194 0.83 2.69 8.64
CA ASP A 194 0.40 1.46 9.30
C ASP A 194 -0.61 0.69 8.41
N PRO A 195 -0.21 -0.42 7.77
CA PRO A 195 -1.10 -1.18 6.90
C PRO A 195 -2.24 -1.83 7.70
N LEU A 196 -3.39 -2.06 7.05
CA LEU A 196 -4.48 -2.80 7.69
C LEU A 196 -4.06 -4.25 7.93
N THR A 197 -4.37 -4.74 9.13
CA THR A 197 -4.06 -6.11 9.54
C THR A 197 -5.21 -7.07 9.29
N ILE A 198 -4.96 -8.38 9.39
CA ILE A 198 -6.02 -9.36 9.28
C ILE A 198 -7.13 -9.16 10.33
N VAL A 199 -6.77 -8.67 11.51
CA VAL A 199 -7.72 -8.34 12.59
C VAL A 199 -8.60 -7.16 12.20
N ASP A 200 -8.04 -6.13 11.57
CA ASP A 200 -8.81 -5.01 11.04
C ASP A 200 -9.78 -5.46 9.95
N LEU A 201 -9.32 -6.33 9.04
CA LEU A 201 -10.17 -6.86 7.97
C LEU A 201 -11.33 -7.71 8.53
N ILE A 202 -11.11 -8.46 9.61
CA ILE A 202 -12.19 -9.18 10.30
C ILE A 202 -13.17 -8.19 10.97
N ARG A 203 -12.65 -7.16 11.66
CA ARG A 203 -13.49 -6.13 12.31
C ARG A 203 -14.33 -5.33 11.31
N TYR A 204 -13.78 -5.06 10.14
CA TYR A 204 -14.50 -4.39 9.05
C TYR A 204 -15.45 -5.31 8.28
N ASN A 205 -15.54 -6.57 8.69
CA ASN A 205 -16.32 -7.62 8.04
C ASN A 205 -15.91 -7.81 6.56
N THR A 206 -14.66 -7.54 6.20
CA THR A 206 -14.13 -7.83 4.85
C THR A 206 -14.07 -9.35 4.61
N LEU A 207 -13.74 -10.09 5.65
CA LEU A 207 -13.84 -11.55 5.78
C LEU A 207 -14.14 -11.90 7.24
N ASN A 208 -14.63 -13.10 7.52
CA ASN A 208 -14.81 -13.56 8.90
C ASN A 208 -13.61 -14.38 9.41
N SER A 209 -13.57 -14.67 10.71
CA SER A 209 -12.48 -15.45 11.32
C SER A 209 -12.38 -16.88 10.79
N GLU A 210 -13.49 -17.48 10.33
CA GLU A 210 -13.51 -18.81 9.73
C GLU A 210 -12.69 -18.81 8.42
N MET A 211 -12.98 -17.87 7.53
CA MET A 211 -12.22 -17.67 6.28
C MET A 211 -10.77 -17.30 6.55
N ALA A 212 -10.51 -16.38 7.50
CA ALA A 212 -9.16 -15.93 7.82
C ALA A 212 -8.29 -17.08 8.39
N SER A 213 -8.86 -17.94 9.23
CA SER A 213 -8.14 -19.10 9.79
C SER A 213 -7.96 -20.23 8.77
N PHE A 214 -8.91 -20.41 7.85
CA PHE A 214 -8.74 -21.29 6.69
C PHE A 214 -7.56 -20.82 5.83
N LEU A 215 -7.56 -19.53 5.47
CA LEU A 215 -6.47 -18.94 4.70
C LEU A 215 -5.15 -18.97 5.46
N TRP A 216 -5.13 -18.81 6.78
CA TRP A 216 -3.92 -19.00 7.58
C TRP A 216 -3.37 -20.42 7.42
N LEU A 217 -4.22 -21.44 7.55
CA LEU A 217 -3.80 -22.84 7.36
C LEU A 217 -3.24 -23.08 5.96
N CYS A 218 -3.93 -22.59 4.92
CA CYS A 218 -3.50 -22.74 3.53
C CYS A 218 -2.24 -21.96 3.20
N VAL A 219 -2.10 -20.72 3.67
CA VAL A 219 -0.92 -19.89 3.46
C VAL A 219 0.29 -20.57 4.10
N ASP A 220 0.20 -20.96 5.38
CA ASP A 220 1.28 -21.67 6.08
C ASP A 220 1.65 -22.99 5.39
N GLY A 221 0.66 -23.77 4.97
CA GLY A 221 0.90 -25.03 4.26
C GLY A 221 1.54 -26.13 5.12
N LEU A 222 1.67 -25.90 6.43
CA LEU A 222 2.25 -26.83 7.43
C LEU A 222 3.64 -27.38 7.05
N GLY A 223 4.42 -26.58 6.31
CA GLY A 223 5.74 -26.96 5.79
C GLY A 223 5.73 -28.05 4.72
N VAL A 224 4.57 -28.37 4.13
CA VAL A 224 4.44 -29.41 3.09
C VAL A 224 3.84 -28.88 1.80
N LYS A 225 2.85 -27.98 1.86
CA LYS A 225 2.18 -27.44 0.67
C LYS A 225 1.62 -26.04 0.97
N PRO A 226 2.46 -24.99 0.94
CA PRO A 226 1.97 -23.61 0.97
C PRO A 226 1.10 -23.33 -0.25
N ALA A 227 -0.04 -22.69 -0.04
CA ALA A 227 -0.98 -22.42 -1.11
C ALA A 227 -0.50 -21.28 -2.03
N ASN A 228 -0.72 -21.48 -3.33
CA ASN A 228 -0.56 -20.46 -4.35
C ASN A 228 -1.86 -19.68 -4.52
N ILE A 229 -1.82 -18.36 -4.30
CA ILE A 229 -3.02 -17.53 -4.16
C ILE A 229 -2.98 -16.35 -5.12
N ILE A 230 -4.06 -16.15 -5.87
CA ILE A 230 -4.33 -14.91 -6.60
C ILE A 230 -5.45 -14.14 -5.91
N VAL A 231 -5.14 -12.95 -5.43
CA VAL A 231 -6.13 -11.99 -4.93
C VAL A 231 -6.62 -11.14 -6.10
N SER A 232 -7.91 -11.20 -6.41
CA SER A 232 -8.47 -10.56 -7.60
C SER A 232 -9.68 -9.68 -7.28
N GLY A 233 -9.92 -8.67 -8.12
CA GLY A 233 -10.91 -7.63 -7.86
C GLY A 233 -10.67 -6.36 -8.69
N GLY A 234 -11.67 -5.47 -8.69
CA GLY A 234 -11.62 -4.20 -9.40
C GLY A 234 -10.53 -3.24 -8.90
N THR A 235 -10.36 -2.10 -9.58
CA THR A 235 -9.50 -1.01 -9.10
C THR A 235 -9.95 -0.54 -7.73
N SER A 236 -8.99 -0.29 -6.83
CA SER A 236 -9.25 0.19 -5.45
C SER A 236 -10.12 -0.76 -4.60
N SER A 237 -10.25 -2.04 -4.99
CA SER A 237 -11.05 -3.02 -4.26
C SER A 237 -10.44 -3.52 -2.96
N GLY A 238 -9.14 -3.28 -2.73
CA GLY A 238 -8.42 -3.74 -1.52
C GLY A 238 -7.40 -4.85 -1.74
N LYS A 239 -7.21 -5.34 -2.98
CA LYS A 239 -6.35 -6.52 -3.28
C LYS A 239 -4.98 -6.51 -2.59
N THR A 240 -4.21 -5.44 -2.76
CA THR A 240 -2.86 -5.31 -2.16
C THR A 240 -2.93 -5.29 -0.64
N THR A 241 -3.97 -4.66 -0.08
CA THR A 241 -4.23 -4.64 1.36
C THR A 241 -4.52 -6.04 1.90
N LEU A 242 -5.40 -6.81 1.24
CA LEU A 242 -5.70 -8.19 1.62
C LEU A 242 -4.47 -9.08 1.46
N LEU A 243 -3.72 -8.96 0.37
CA LEU A 243 -2.46 -9.69 0.18
C LEU A 243 -1.47 -9.38 1.32
N ASN A 244 -1.31 -8.10 1.67
CA ASN A 244 -0.43 -7.69 2.76
C ASN A 244 -0.91 -8.25 4.11
N ALA A 245 -2.21 -8.25 4.38
CA ALA A 245 -2.77 -8.83 5.60
C ALA A 245 -2.60 -10.36 5.67
N LEU A 246 -2.72 -11.08 4.55
CA LEU A 246 -2.49 -12.53 4.49
C LEU A 246 -1.01 -12.90 4.61
N SER A 247 -0.10 -12.00 4.22
CA SER A 247 1.34 -12.27 4.29
C SER A 247 1.87 -12.53 5.71
N ILE A 248 1.15 -12.08 6.74
CA ILE A 248 1.51 -12.34 8.15
C ILE A 248 1.38 -13.82 8.53
N PHE A 249 0.64 -14.60 7.75
CA PHE A 249 0.46 -16.04 7.93
C PHE A 249 1.59 -16.87 7.30
N ILE A 250 2.54 -16.22 6.63
CA ILE A 250 3.72 -16.90 6.09
C ILE A 250 4.60 -17.35 7.24
N ASN A 251 5.11 -18.58 7.17
CA ASN A 251 5.96 -19.13 8.22
C ASN A 251 7.24 -18.28 8.39
N PRO A 252 7.59 -17.83 9.61
CA PRO A 252 8.76 -16.98 9.86
C PRO A 252 10.13 -17.54 9.42
N MET A 253 10.20 -18.86 9.16
CA MET A 253 11.42 -19.52 8.69
C MET A 253 11.63 -19.41 7.17
N GLU A 254 10.62 -18.97 6.42
CA GLU A 254 10.66 -18.91 4.97
C GLU A 254 11.38 -17.67 4.45
N ARG A 255 11.90 -17.74 3.22
CA ARG A 255 12.47 -16.61 2.51
C ARG A 255 11.46 -16.03 1.52
N ILE A 256 11.16 -14.75 1.66
CA ILE A 256 10.19 -14.04 0.82
C ILE A 256 10.91 -13.10 -0.14
N ILE A 257 10.51 -13.11 -1.41
CA ILE A 257 10.87 -12.07 -2.38
C ILE A 257 9.59 -11.39 -2.86
N THR A 258 9.48 -10.07 -2.61
CA THR A 258 8.41 -9.25 -3.19
C THR A 258 8.89 -8.56 -4.44
N ILE A 259 8.03 -8.47 -5.43
CA ILE A 259 8.32 -7.85 -6.73
C ILE A 259 7.14 -6.97 -7.09
N GLU A 260 7.37 -5.67 -7.21
CA GLU A 260 6.32 -4.67 -7.38
C GLU A 260 6.72 -3.65 -8.45
N ASP A 261 5.75 -3.10 -9.19
CA ASP A 261 5.99 -1.91 -10.01
C ASP A 261 6.47 -0.74 -9.17
N THR A 262 5.91 -0.61 -7.97
CA THR A 262 6.38 0.29 -6.95
C THR A 262 6.03 -0.27 -5.59
N LEU A 263 6.96 -0.19 -4.65
CA LEU A 263 6.83 -0.90 -3.36
C LEU A 263 5.63 -0.39 -2.54
N GLU A 264 4.57 -1.20 -2.44
CA GLU A 264 3.40 -0.98 -1.59
C GLU A 264 3.37 -1.95 -0.39
N LEU A 265 3.88 -3.18 -0.57
CA LEU A 265 3.81 -4.23 0.42
C LEU A 265 4.71 -3.95 1.63
N GLN A 266 4.13 -4.12 2.82
CA GLN A 266 4.75 -3.94 4.12
C GLN A 266 4.58 -5.23 4.93
N ILE A 267 5.35 -6.24 4.54
CA ILE A 267 5.30 -7.59 5.11
C ILE A 267 6.22 -7.64 6.34
N PRO A 268 5.72 -8.07 7.53
CA PRO A 268 6.49 -8.06 8.77
C PRO A 268 7.32 -9.34 8.88
N HIS A 269 8.28 -9.52 7.96
CA HIS A 269 9.05 -10.75 7.87
C HIS A 269 10.55 -10.43 7.88
N ASN A 270 11.33 -11.15 8.70
CA ASN A 270 12.76 -10.88 8.84
C ASN A 270 13.55 -11.23 7.56
N HIS A 271 13.28 -12.39 6.98
CA HIS A 271 13.98 -12.89 5.79
C HIS A 271 13.28 -12.48 4.48
N ILE A 272 13.15 -11.18 4.26
CA ILE A 272 12.48 -10.60 3.08
C ILE A 272 13.45 -9.83 2.18
N ILE A 273 13.29 -9.96 0.87
CA ILE A 273 13.88 -9.06 -0.12
C ILE A 273 12.75 -8.37 -0.88
N ARG A 274 12.85 -7.05 -1.00
CA ARG A 274 11.90 -6.21 -1.74
C ARG A 274 12.55 -5.76 -3.03
N MET A 275 11.93 -6.06 -4.16
CA MET A 275 12.38 -5.66 -5.49
C MET A 275 11.34 -4.76 -6.14
N GLU A 276 11.81 -3.71 -6.80
CA GLU A 276 10.99 -2.71 -7.47
C GLU A 276 11.38 -2.67 -8.95
N ALA A 277 10.38 -2.71 -9.83
CA ALA A 277 10.59 -2.51 -11.25
C ALA A 277 11.08 -1.08 -11.52
N ARG A 278 11.84 -0.90 -12.59
CA ARG A 278 12.37 0.40 -12.96
C ARG A 278 12.00 0.71 -14.40
N THR A 279 11.33 1.85 -14.61
CA THR A 279 11.09 2.38 -15.95
C THR A 279 12.41 2.85 -16.57
N VAL A 280 12.43 3.00 -17.90
CA VAL A 280 13.58 3.57 -18.60
C VAL A 280 13.96 4.94 -18.02
N ASN A 281 15.26 5.23 -18.02
CA ASN A 281 15.75 6.59 -17.77
C ASN A 281 15.47 7.49 -18.99
N ILE A 282 15.86 8.77 -18.88
CA ILE A 282 15.65 9.79 -19.92
C ILE A 282 16.33 9.40 -21.25
N GLU A 283 17.39 8.59 -21.21
CA GLU A 283 18.11 8.09 -22.39
C GLU A 283 17.51 6.79 -22.96
N ASN A 284 16.30 6.40 -22.52
CA ASN A 284 15.63 5.15 -22.85
C ASN A 284 16.43 3.88 -22.47
N GLN A 285 17.25 3.96 -21.41
CA GLN A 285 18.09 2.86 -20.94
C GLN A 285 17.70 2.41 -19.53
N GLY A 286 18.08 1.17 -19.20
CA GLY A 286 18.01 0.66 -17.83
C GLY A 286 16.61 0.25 -17.35
N GLU A 287 15.68 -0.05 -18.25
CA GLU A 287 14.43 -0.71 -17.87
C GLU A 287 14.71 -2.01 -17.13
N ILE A 288 14.00 -2.24 -16.03
CA ILE A 288 13.96 -3.51 -15.31
C ILE A 288 12.49 -3.86 -15.12
N THR A 289 12.01 -4.85 -15.84
CA THR A 289 10.59 -5.23 -15.80
C THR A 289 10.31 -6.16 -14.62
N ILE A 290 9.03 -6.31 -14.25
CA ILE A 290 8.60 -7.35 -13.28
C ILE A 290 9.03 -8.74 -13.78
N GLU A 291 8.96 -8.99 -15.10
CA GLU A 291 9.39 -10.27 -15.68
C GLU A 291 10.88 -10.55 -15.38
N ASP A 292 11.75 -9.54 -15.53
CA ASP A 292 13.18 -9.66 -15.24
C ASP A 292 13.43 -9.95 -13.76
N LEU A 293 12.70 -9.27 -12.87
CA LEU A 293 12.79 -9.47 -11.43
C LEU A 293 12.30 -10.86 -11.01
N VAL A 294 11.21 -11.37 -11.62
CA VAL A 294 10.73 -12.73 -11.35
C VAL A 294 11.80 -13.73 -11.80
N LYS A 295 12.38 -13.60 -12.99
CA LYS A 295 13.48 -14.48 -13.46
C LYS A 295 14.69 -14.43 -12.52
N ASN A 296 15.06 -13.23 -12.06
CA ASN A 296 16.17 -13.05 -11.13
C ASN A 296 15.88 -13.71 -9.77
N SER A 297 14.65 -13.58 -9.27
CA SER A 297 14.24 -14.15 -7.98
C SER A 297 14.44 -15.66 -7.90
N LEU A 298 14.27 -16.40 -9.01
CA LEU A 298 14.46 -17.85 -9.06
C LEU A 298 15.90 -18.30 -8.73
N ARG A 299 16.88 -17.40 -8.88
CA ARG A 299 18.29 -17.68 -8.52
C ARG A 299 18.63 -17.38 -7.07
N GLN A 300 17.67 -16.82 -6.33
CA GLN A 300 17.86 -16.38 -4.96
C GLN A 300 17.29 -17.34 -3.93
N ARG A 301 16.90 -18.56 -4.36
CA ARG A 301 16.30 -19.60 -3.53
C ARG A 301 15.14 -19.08 -2.65
N PRO A 302 14.11 -18.45 -3.23
CA PRO A 302 12.95 -18.02 -2.46
C PRO A 302 12.10 -19.23 -2.08
N ASP A 303 11.52 -19.20 -0.88
CA ASP A 303 10.40 -20.08 -0.54
C ASP A 303 9.09 -19.48 -1.09
N ARG A 304 8.98 -18.13 -1.08
CA ARG A 304 7.85 -17.40 -1.67
C ARG A 304 8.24 -16.29 -2.62
N ILE A 305 7.53 -16.22 -3.74
CA ILE A 305 7.55 -15.10 -4.68
C ILE A 305 6.19 -14.39 -4.62
N ILE A 306 6.20 -13.11 -4.26
CA ILE A 306 5.00 -12.29 -4.14
C ILE A 306 5.07 -11.20 -5.21
N VAL A 307 4.16 -11.25 -6.17
CA VAL A 307 4.07 -10.23 -7.22
C VAL A 307 2.94 -9.25 -6.88
N GLY A 308 3.27 -7.98 -6.72
CA GLY A 308 2.33 -6.93 -6.30
C GLY A 308 1.10 -6.88 -7.19
N GLU A 309 1.29 -6.88 -8.52
CA GLU A 309 0.20 -6.99 -9.49
C GLU A 309 0.71 -7.68 -10.77
N VAL A 310 -0.06 -8.66 -11.25
CA VAL A 310 0.19 -9.39 -12.49
C VAL A 310 -0.73 -8.83 -13.58
N ARG A 311 -0.13 -8.21 -14.59
CA ARG A 311 -0.78 -7.48 -15.68
C ARG A 311 -0.29 -7.84 -17.08
N GLY A 312 0.84 -8.54 -17.21
CA GLY A 312 1.54 -8.76 -18.48
C GLY A 312 2.38 -10.05 -18.54
N LYS A 313 3.50 -9.98 -19.26
CA LYS A 313 4.36 -11.13 -19.61
C LYS A 313 4.98 -11.83 -18.41
N GLU A 314 5.13 -11.12 -17.29
CA GLU A 314 5.58 -11.66 -16.02
C GLU A 314 4.70 -12.81 -15.54
N ALA A 315 3.43 -12.88 -15.97
CA ALA A 315 2.51 -13.96 -15.63
C ALA A 315 3.08 -15.33 -16.02
N ILE A 316 3.58 -15.50 -17.25
CA ILE A 316 4.15 -16.79 -17.69
C ILE A 316 5.34 -17.18 -16.82
N THR A 317 6.20 -16.21 -16.52
CA THR A 317 7.39 -16.45 -15.69
C THR A 317 7.00 -16.84 -14.27
N LEU A 318 6.02 -16.14 -13.67
CA LEU A 318 5.49 -16.46 -12.34
C LEU A 318 4.91 -17.87 -12.32
N PHE A 319 4.05 -18.23 -13.27
CA PHE A 319 3.45 -19.56 -13.31
C PHE A 319 4.46 -20.67 -13.62
N THR A 320 5.52 -20.37 -14.37
CA THR A 320 6.66 -21.28 -14.52
C THR A 320 7.36 -21.50 -13.18
N ALA A 321 7.53 -20.46 -12.36
CA ALA A 321 8.07 -20.58 -11.01
C ALA A 321 7.19 -21.45 -10.11
N LEU A 322 5.87 -21.22 -10.14
CA LEU A 322 4.90 -21.99 -9.35
C LEU A 322 4.91 -23.48 -9.72
N ASN A 323 5.00 -23.81 -11.01
CA ASN A 323 5.08 -25.19 -11.47
C ASN A 323 6.45 -25.86 -11.17
N THR A 324 7.49 -25.08 -10.87
CA THR A 324 8.82 -25.60 -10.54
C THR A 324 9.08 -25.67 -9.03
N GLY A 325 8.01 -25.60 -8.22
CA GLY A 325 8.05 -25.86 -6.78
C GLY A 325 8.20 -24.62 -5.90
N HIS A 326 8.16 -23.41 -6.48
CA HIS A 326 8.06 -22.18 -5.69
C HIS A 326 6.61 -21.93 -5.28
N SER A 327 6.39 -21.38 -4.09
CA SER A 327 5.07 -20.91 -3.68
C SER A 327 4.93 -19.40 -3.90
N GLY A 328 3.72 -18.89 -4.00
CA GLY A 328 3.57 -17.46 -4.27
C GLY A 328 2.19 -16.87 -4.17
N PHE A 329 2.20 -15.53 -4.17
CA PHE A 329 1.01 -14.70 -4.18
C PHE A 329 1.07 -13.74 -5.37
N GLY A 330 -0.09 -13.41 -5.90
CA GLY A 330 -0.23 -12.33 -6.87
C GLY A 330 -1.52 -11.56 -6.66
N THR A 331 -1.55 -10.29 -7.07
CA THR A 331 -2.83 -9.63 -7.33
C THR A 331 -3.12 -9.54 -8.83
N LEU A 332 -4.39 -9.54 -9.20
CA LEU A 332 -4.81 -9.40 -10.59
C LEU A 332 -6.16 -8.69 -10.69
N HIS A 333 -6.30 -7.74 -11.61
CA HIS A 333 -7.59 -7.09 -11.83
C HIS A 333 -8.58 -8.00 -12.58
N ALA A 334 -9.71 -8.37 -11.97
CA ALA A 334 -10.84 -9.04 -12.62
C ALA A 334 -12.14 -8.83 -11.83
N ASN A 335 -13.30 -9.07 -12.45
CA ASN A 335 -14.60 -8.88 -11.80
C ASN A 335 -15.18 -10.15 -11.17
N ASN A 336 -14.63 -11.32 -11.49
CA ASN A 336 -14.99 -12.63 -10.92
C ASN A 336 -13.85 -13.66 -11.16
N SER A 337 -13.90 -14.79 -10.44
CA SER A 337 -12.85 -15.82 -10.51
C SER A 337 -12.66 -16.43 -11.91
N ARG A 338 -13.75 -16.59 -12.69
CA ARG A 338 -13.66 -17.12 -14.05
C ARG A 338 -12.99 -16.12 -15.00
N GLU A 339 -13.27 -14.83 -14.86
CA GLU A 339 -12.58 -13.77 -15.58
C GLU A 339 -11.09 -13.71 -15.21
N THR A 340 -10.72 -13.93 -13.94
CA THR A 340 -9.31 -14.05 -13.53
C THR A 340 -8.58 -15.08 -14.39
N ILE A 341 -9.16 -16.28 -14.58
CA ILE A 341 -8.60 -17.32 -15.47
C ILE A 341 -8.54 -16.83 -16.92
N THR A 342 -9.63 -16.25 -17.43
CA THR A 342 -9.66 -15.72 -18.79
C THR A 342 -8.54 -14.71 -19.02
N ARG A 343 -8.30 -13.77 -18.10
CA ARG A 343 -7.24 -12.75 -18.21
C ARG A 343 -5.85 -13.35 -18.16
N LEU A 344 -5.61 -14.32 -17.27
CA LEU A 344 -4.34 -15.05 -17.21
C LEU A 344 -4.04 -15.75 -18.54
N THR A 345 -5.03 -16.39 -19.14
CA THR A 345 -4.84 -17.21 -20.36
C THR A 345 -4.80 -16.43 -21.68
N ASN A 346 -5.18 -15.14 -21.67
CA ASN A 346 -5.21 -14.30 -22.88
C ASN A 346 -4.10 -13.24 -22.86
N ALA A 347 -3.84 -12.62 -24.01
CA ALA A 347 -2.92 -11.51 -24.12
C ALA A 347 -3.34 -10.35 -23.19
N PRO A 348 -2.39 -9.65 -22.53
CA PRO A 348 -0.93 -9.78 -22.69
C PRO A 348 -0.26 -10.88 -21.85
N MET A 349 -1.00 -11.60 -20.99
CA MET A 349 -0.43 -12.59 -20.06
C MET A 349 -0.14 -13.94 -20.72
N ASN A 350 -1.04 -14.45 -21.57
CA ASN A 350 -0.86 -15.68 -22.35
C ASN A 350 -0.37 -16.91 -21.54
N VAL A 351 -0.77 -17.06 -20.28
CA VAL A 351 -0.43 -18.22 -19.46
C VAL A 351 -1.11 -19.47 -20.03
N PRO A 352 -0.36 -20.53 -20.39
CA PRO A 352 -0.95 -21.78 -20.86
C PRO A 352 -1.94 -22.34 -19.83
N LYS A 353 -3.13 -22.75 -20.27
CA LYS A 353 -4.18 -23.29 -19.38
C LYS A 353 -3.68 -24.38 -18.44
N ILE A 354 -2.80 -25.26 -18.93
CA ILE A 354 -2.22 -26.35 -18.14
C ILE A 354 -1.39 -25.85 -16.94
N MET A 355 -0.84 -24.64 -17.01
CA MET A 355 -0.10 -24.04 -15.89
C MET A 355 -1.05 -23.47 -14.83
N ILE A 356 -2.31 -23.19 -15.15
CA ILE A 356 -3.27 -22.57 -14.22
C ILE A 356 -3.52 -23.43 -12.99
N SER A 357 -3.44 -24.75 -13.11
CA SER A 357 -3.58 -25.69 -12.00
C SER A 357 -2.48 -25.58 -10.94
N SER A 358 -1.46 -24.75 -11.15
CA SER A 358 -0.46 -24.43 -10.13
C SER A 358 -0.96 -23.43 -9.08
N ILE A 359 -2.07 -22.73 -9.34
CA ILE A 359 -2.76 -21.91 -8.33
C ILE A 359 -3.71 -22.81 -7.55
N ASP A 360 -3.77 -22.64 -6.23
CA ASP A 360 -4.75 -23.31 -5.38
C ASP A 360 -6.01 -22.45 -5.22
N PHE A 361 -5.87 -21.14 -4.98
CA PHE A 361 -7.02 -20.26 -4.70
C PHE A 361 -7.05 -18.97 -5.51
N ILE A 362 -8.26 -18.56 -5.87
CA ILE A 362 -8.60 -17.22 -6.34
C ILE A 362 -9.52 -16.57 -5.30
N ILE A 363 -9.06 -15.49 -4.67
CA ILE A 363 -9.81 -14.75 -3.67
C ILE A 363 -10.35 -13.49 -4.31
N MET A 364 -11.67 -13.35 -4.40
CA MET A 364 -12.30 -12.19 -5.03
C MET A 364 -12.67 -11.14 -3.98
N GLU A 365 -12.12 -9.94 -4.09
CA GLU A 365 -12.47 -8.79 -3.24
C GLU A 365 -13.14 -7.69 -4.06
N LYS A 366 -14.29 -7.18 -3.57
CA LYS A 366 -15.03 -6.09 -4.20
C LYS A 366 -15.22 -4.90 -3.27
N ARG A 367 -15.20 -3.72 -3.91
CA ARG A 367 -15.65 -2.44 -3.36
C ARG A 367 -17.17 -2.35 -3.53
N ILE A 368 -17.91 -2.12 -2.45
CA ILE A 368 -19.37 -2.16 -2.42
C ILE A 368 -19.89 -0.91 -1.71
N TYR A 369 -20.86 -0.23 -2.32
CA TYR A 369 -21.57 0.88 -1.71
C TYR A 369 -22.92 0.39 -1.18
N ARG A 370 -23.22 0.72 0.08
CA ARG A 370 -24.57 0.53 0.63
C ARG A 370 -25.48 1.68 0.18
N SER A 371 -26.78 1.51 0.41
CA SER A 371 -27.81 2.52 0.10
C SER A 371 -27.60 3.85 0.83
N ASP A 372 -26.87 3.84 1.95
CA ASP A 372 -26.45 5.02 2.71
C ASP A 372 -25.21 5.72 2.12
N GLY A 373 -24.66 5.23 1.00
CA GLY A 373 -23.45 5.75 0.36
C GLY A 373 -22.14 5.34 1.04
N ILE A 374 -22.20 4.60 2.16
CA ILE A 374 -21.00 4.18 2.88
C ILE A 374 -20.33 3.04 2.11
N LEU A 375 -19.00 3.17 2.01
CA LEU A 375 -18.18 2.22 1.31
C LEU A 375 -17.69 1.09 2.20
N TYR A 376 -17.83 -0.14 1.70
CA TYR A 376 -17.27 -1.34 2.31
C TYR A 376 -16.48 -2.17 1.30
N ARG A 377 -15.57 -2.98 1.81
CA ARG A 377 -14.84 -3.99 1.02
C ARG A 377 -15.22 -5.37 1.54
N ARG A 378 -15.46 -6.33 0.65
CA ARG A 378 -15.88 -7.70 0.98
C ARG A 378 -15.18 -8.70 0.10
N ILE A 379 -14.74 -9.82 0.67
CA ILE A 379 -14.40 -11.01 -0.10
C ILE A 379 -15.71 -11.63 -0.60
N THR A 380 -15.99 -11.55 -1.89
CA THR A 380 -17.24 -12.05 -2.45
C THR A 380 -17.23 -13.56 -2.67
N GLU A 381 -16.05 -14.13 -2.97
CA GLU A 381 -15.86 -15.56 -3.10
C GLU A 381 -14.40 -15.96 -2.87
N ILE A 382 -14.19 -17.15 -2.32
CA ILE A 382 -12.91 -17.87 -2.35
C ILE A 382 -13.13 -19.11 -3.21
N ALA A 383 -12.51 -19.13 -4.39
CA ALA A 383 -12.61 -20.23 -5.34
C ALA A 383 -11.33 -21.06 -5.33
N GLU A 384 -11.46 -22.37 -5.14
CA GLU A 384 -10.39 -23.36 -5.25
C GLU A 384 -10.29 -23.89 -6.68
N VAL A 385 -9.08 -23.97 -7.22
CA VAL A 385 -8.81 -24.54 -8.54
C VAL A 385 -8.68 -26.06 -8.41
N THR A 386 -9.73 -26.79 -8.80
CA THR A 386 -9.79 -28.24 -8.56
C THR A 386 -9.12 -29.07 -9.65
N GLY A 387 -8.99 -28.53 -10.86
CA GLY A 387 -8.33 -29.21 -11.97
C GLY A 387 -8.76 -28.67 -13.34
N MET A 388 -8.61 -29.50 -14.37
CA MET A 388 -9.02 -29.19 -15.73
C MET A 388 -9.77 -30.37 -16.34
N GLU A 389 -10.93 -30.09 -16.94
CA GLU A 389 -11.74 -31.08 -17.65
C GLU A 389 -12.05 -30.55 -19.05
N GLU A 390 -11.78 -31.36 -20.09
CA GLU A 390 -11.98 -30.99 -21.50
C GLU A 390 -11.38 -29.61 -21.89
N GLY A 391 -10.23 -29.26 -21.30
CA GLY A 391 -9.56 -27.99 -21.57
C GLY A 391 -10.19 -26.76 -20.89
N THR A 392 -11.11 -26.98 -19.95
CA THR A 392 -11.72 -25.95 -19.10
C THR A 392 -11.25 -26.11 -17.66
N ILE A 393 -10.76 -25.01 -17.06
CA ILE A 393 -10.36 -25.00 -15.65
C ILE A 393 -11.60 -25.05 -14.77
N GLN A 394 -11.59 -25.97 -13.82
CA GLN A 394 -12.67 -26.19 -12.87
C GLN A 394 -12.39 -25.41 -11.57
N LEU A 395 -13.45 -24.75 -11.09
CA LEU A 395 -13.41 -23.92 -9.88
C LEU A 395 -14.48 -24.41 -8.91
N SER A 396 -14.10 -24.67 -7.67
CA SER A 396 -15.00 -24.97 -6.57
C SER A 396 -15.07 -23.77 -5.63
N LYS A 397 -16.26 -23.22 -5.37
CA LYS A 397 -16.41 -22.10 -4.42
C LYS A 397 -16.42 -22.67 -3.02
N LEU A 398 -15.42 -22.30 -2.20
CA LEU A 398 -15.34 -22.70 -0.80
C LEU A 398 -16.16 -21.76 0.08
N PHE A 399 -16.05 -20.46 -0.18
CA PHE A 399 -16.78 -19.43 0.55
C PHE A 399 -17.48 -18.49 -0.43
N GLN A 400 -18.67 -18.03 -0.06
CA GLN A 400 -19.45 -17.06 -0.82
C GLN A 400 -20.09 -16.03 0.11
N TRP A 401 -20.02 -14.77 -0.26
CA TRP A 401 -20.69 -13.68 0.46
C TRP A 401 -22.16 -13.58 0.05
N ASP A 402 -23.03 -13.45 1.05
CA ASP A 402 -24.44 -13.14 0.91
C ASP A 402 -24.65 -11.63 1.08
N SER A 403 -24.97 -10.95 -0.03
CA SER A 403 -25.15 -9.51 -0.06
C SER A 403 -26.37 -9.00 0.70
N GLU A 404 -27.39 -9.84 0.88
CA GLU A 404 -28.62 -9.44 1.56
C GLU A 404 -28.40 -9.35 3.08
N ARG A 405 -27.61 -10.28 3.63
CA ARG A 405 -27.34 -10.38 5.07
C ARG A 405 -25.99 -9.83 5.50
N ASP A 406 -25.12 -9.52 4.55
CA ASP A 406 -23.71 -9.19 4.78
C ASP A 406 -22.97 -10.30 5.55
N GLU A 407 -23.27 -11.55 5.22
CA GLU A 407 -22.74 -12.76 5.87
C GLU A 407 -21.92 -13.59 4.88
N PHE A 408 -21.00 -14.41 5.40
CA PHE A 408 -20.22 -15.34 4.59
C PHE A 408 -20.71 -16.77 4.80
N LYS A 409 -21.01 -17.46 3.70
CA LYS A 409 -21.45 -18.86 3.69
C LYS A 409 -20.29 -19.76 3.28
N ASN A 410 -20.06 -20.80 4.08
CA ASN A 410 -19.22 -21.92 3.69
C ASN A 410 -20.05 -22.86 2.79
N MET A 411 -19.59 -23.07 1.55
CA MET A 411 -20.37 -23.70 0.49
C MET A 411 -20.08 -25.19 0.32
N THR A 412 -18.95 -25.68 0.84
CA THR A 412 -18.55 -27.09 0.72
C THR A 412 -17.86 -27.59 1.98
N ILE A 413 -17.97 -28.90 2.21
CA ILE A 413 -17.31 -29.58 3.32
C ILE A 413 -15.89 -30.02 2.91
N VAL A 414 -15.62 -30.09 1.61
CA VAL A 414 -14.40 -30.68 1.05
C VAL A 414 -13.57 -29.62 0.33
N SER A 415 -12.28 -29.54 0.68
CA SER A 415 -11.25 -28.77 -0.03
C SER A 415 -10.18 -29.72 -0.52
N LYS A 416 -9.94 -29.70 -1.83
CA LYS A 416 -8.88 -30.50 -2.46
C LYS A 416 -7.51 -30.14 -1.89
N THR A 417 -7.23 -28.85 -1.70
CA THR A 417 -5.93 -28.39 -1.18
C THR A 417 -5.69 -28.90 0.24
N LEU A 418 -6.71 -28.94 1.10
CA LEU A 418 -6.57 -29.54 2.44
C LEU A 418 -6.36 -31.06 2.38
N GLU A 419 -7.03 -31.78 1.48
CA GLU A 419 -6.79 -33.22 1.28
C GLU A 419 -5.37 -33.51 0.83
N GLU A 420 -4.86 -32.76 -0.16
CA GLU A 420 -3.48 -32.88 -0.62
C GLU A 420 -2.48 -32.58 0.51
N MET A 421 -2.74 -31.53 1.30
CA MET A 421 -1.90 -31.18 2.45
C MET A 421 -1.91 -32.28 3.52
N ALA A 422 -3.07 -32.83 3.85
CA ALA A 422 -3.22 -33.93 4.80
C ALA A 422 -2.44 -35.18 4.34
N ASN A 423 -2.57 -35.52 3.05
CA ASN A 423 -1.87 -36.65 2.43
C ASN A 423 -0.35 -36.46 2.46
N LEU A 424 0.15 -35.28 2.09
CA LEU A 424 1.59 -34.97 2.13
C LEU A 424 2.14 -34.95 3.55
N LYS A 425 1.34 -34.53 4.54
CA LYS A 425 1.72 -34.56 5.96
C LYS A 425 1.60 -35.97 6.57
N GLY A 426 0.92 -36.91 5.92
CA GLY A 426 0.68 -38.26 6.41
C GLY A 426 -0.32 -38.31 7.58
N VAL A 427 -1.31 -37.42 7.59
CA VAL A 427 -2.34 -37.35 8.64
C VAL A 427 -3.75 -37.40 8.05
N HIS A 428 -4.72 -37.80 8.86
CA HIS A 428 -6.13 -37.74 8.46
C HIS A 428 -6.60 -36.28 8.37
N ILE A 429 -7.47 -35.97 7.39
CA ILE A 429 -8.02 -34.63 7.14
C ILE A 429 -8.64 -33.96 8.38
N SER A 430 -9.20 -34.75 9.30
CA SER A 430 -9.76 -34.24 10.56
C SER A 430 -8.73 -33.49 11.41
N LYS A 431 -7.43 -33.82 11.34
CA LYS A 431 -6.38 -33.10 12.05
C LYS A 431 -6.17 -31.68 11.50
N LEU A 432 -6.33 -31.49 10.20
CA LEU A 432 -6.29 -30.16 9.57
C LEU A 432 -7.54 -29.36 9.93
N ILE A 433 -8.71 -30.01 10.01
CA ILE A 433 -9.95 -29.36 10.48
C ILE A 433 -9.83 -28.92 11.95
N ASP A 434 -9.23 -29.74 12.81
CA ASP A 434 -8.95 -29.36 14.20
C ASP A 434 -7.98 -28.17 14.27
N GLU A 435 -6.92 -28.19 13.46
CA GLU A 435 -5.95 -27.08 13.38
C GLU A 435 -6.58 -25.79 12.85
N TRP A 436 -7.47 -25.88 11.86
CA TRP A 436 -8.26 -24.74 11.37
C TRP A 436 -9.07 -24.11 12.51
N LYS A 437 -9.79 -24.92 13.31
CA LYS A 437 -10.55 -24.43 14.46
C LYS A 437 -9.66 -23.79 15.53
N ARG A 438 -8.49 -24.37 15.81
CA ARG A 438 -7.51 -23.78 16.76
C ARG A 438 -7.05 -22.40 16.31
N ARG A 439 -6.71 -22.23 15.04
CA ARG A 439 -6.36 -20.93 14.46
C ARG A 439 -7.50 -19.93 14.50
N GLN A 440 -8.74 -20.39 14.30
CA GLN A 440 -9.93 -19.56 14.43
C GLN A 440 -10.09 -19.00 15.84
N VAL A 441 -9.83 -19.82 16.88
CA VAL A 441 -9.84 -19.38 18.28
C VAL A 441 -8.82 -18.26 18.53
N VAL A 442 -7.60 -18.40 17.98
CA VAL A 442 -6.56 -17.36 18.10
C VAL A 442 -7.01 -16.05 17.45
N LEU A 443 -7.52 -16.09 16.21
CA LEU A 443 -7.99 -14.88 15.53
C LEU A 443 -9.17 -14.23 16.25
N ASN A 444 -10.12 -15.02 16.75
CA ASN A 444 -11.23 -14.51 17.56
C ASN A 444 -10.75 -13.82 18.83
N TYR A 445 -9.73 -14.36 19.50
CA TYR A 445 -9.12 -13.72 20.66
C TYR A 445 -8.48 -12.38 20.31
N LEU A 446 -7.73 -12.29 19.21
CA LEU A 446 -7.12 -11.04 18.76
C LEU A 446 -8.17 -9.97 18.47
N VAL A 447 -9.24 -10.33 17.76
CA VAL A 447 -10.36 -9.43 17.44
C VAL A 447 -11.07 -8.98 18.71
N LYS A 448 -11.42 -9.91 19.61
CA LYS A 448 -12.12 -9.61 20.87
C LYS A 448 -11.35 -8.63 21.76
N ASN A 449 -10.02 -8.71 21.76
CA ASN A 449 -9.15 -7.85 22.56
C ASN A 449 -8.61 -6.62 21.81
N ASN A 450 -9.09 -6.35 20.60
CA ASN A 450 -8.63 -5.24 19.74
C ASN A 450 -7.10 -5.23 19.52
N ILE A 451 -6.48 -6.40 19.39
CA ILE A 451 -5.05 -6.53 19.10
C ILE A 451 -4.87 -6.42 17.58
N SER A 452 -4.75 -5.19 17.06
CA SER A 452 -4.66 -4.91 15.62
C SER A 452 -3.30 -4.40 15.16
N SER A 453 -2.32 -4.26 16.06
CA SER A 453 -0.96 -3.88 15.69
C SER A 453 -0.26 -5.03 14.96
N GLN A 454 0.37 -4.74 13.83
CA GLN A 454 1.09 -5.74 13.05
C GLN A 454 2.19 -6.44 13.87
N LYS A 455 2.87 -5.69 14.74
CA LYS A 455 3.92 -6.21 15.62
C LYS A 455 3.35 -7.20 16.65
N ASP A 456 2.24 -6.85 17.29
CA ASP A 456 1.65 -7.69 18.34
C ASP A 456 1.04 -8.97 17.75
N ILE A 457 0.42 -8.87 16.57
CA ILE A 457 -0.08 -10.03 15.84
C ILE A 457 1.09 -10.94 15.44
N SER A 458 2.18 -10.40 14.87
CA SER A 458 3.36 -11.20 14.48
C SER A 458 3.91 -11.98 15.67
N LEU A 459 4.06 -11.34 16.83
CA LEU A 459 4.56 -12.00 18.04
C LEU A 459 3.69 -13.18 18.48
N ILE A 460 2.37 -13.03 18.44
CA ILE A 460 1.43 -14.09 18.82
C ILE A 460 1.48 -15.24 17.82
N LEU A 461 1.54 -14.94 16.52
CA LEU A 461 1.63 -15.94 15.45
C LEU A 461 2.97 -16.70 15.49
N GLU A 462 4.09 -16.00 15.68
CA GLU A 462 5.42 -16.60 15.89
C GLU A 462 5.42 -17.53 17.11
N THR A 463 4.81 -17.09 18.22
CA THR A 463 4.64 -17.93 19.41
C THR A 463 3.78 -19.15 19.11
N TYR A 464 2.74 -19.00 18.29
CA TYR A 464 1.89 -20.11 17.87
C TYR A 464 2.68 -21.11 17.01
N TYR A 465 3.53 -20.66 16.10
CA TYR A 465 4.42 -21.54 15.31
C TYR A 465 5.40 -22.34 16.19
N ILE A 466 5.86 -21.77 17.30
CA ILE A 466 6.76 -22.44 18.24
C ILE A 466 5.99 -23.42 19.14
N ASN A 467 4.88 -22.97 19.73
CA ASN A 467 4.09 -23.76 20.67
C ASN A 467 2.61 -23.35 20.62
N PRO A 468 1.80 -24.02 19.78
CA PRO A 468 0.37 -23.74 19.67
C PRO A 468 -0.39 -23.90 21.00
N ASP A 469 -0.05 -24.91 21.80
CA ASP A 469 -0.77 -25.20 23.04
C ASP A 469 -0.52 -24.14 24.11
N TYR A 470 0.69 -23.57 24.16
CA TYR A 470 0.99 -22.44 25.04
C TYR A 470 0.11 -21.22 24.73
N VAL A 471 -0.04 -20.88 23.44
CA VAL A 471 -0.88 -19.76 23.01
C VAL A 471 -2.35 -20.03 23.34
N LEU A 472 -2.86 -21.22 23.02
CA LEU A 472 -4.24 -21.59 23.29
C LEU A 472 -4.55 -21.60 24.79
N ASN A 473 -3.66 -22.15 25.63
CA ASN A 473 -3.83 -22.14 27.08
C ASN A 473 -3.88 -20.73 27.64
N LYS A 474 -3.11 -19.78 27.10
CA LYS A 474 -3.19 -18.36 27.49
C LYS A 474 -4.49 -17.67 27.08
N ILE A 475 -5.16 -18.16 26.03
CA ILE A 475 -6.42 -17.59 25.53
C ILE A 475 -7.62 -18.06 26.37
N TYR A 476 -7.56 -19.29 26.90
CA TYR A 476 -8.63 -19.88 27.71
C TYR A 476 -8.59 -19.51 29.20
N VAL A 477 -7.52 -18.83 29.64
CA VAL A 477 -7.39 -18.23 30.99
C VAL A 477 -7.89 -16.80 30.93
#